data_AF-J9GGL0-F1
#
_entry.id   AF-J9GGL0-F1
#
_cell.length_a   1.000
_cell.length_b   1.000
_cell.length_c   1.000
_cell.angle_alpha   90.00
_cell.angle_beta   90.00
_cell.angle_gamma   90.00
#
_symmetry.space_group_name_H-M   'P 1'
#
loop_
_entity.id
_entity.type
_entity.pdbx_description
1 polymer ?
#
loop_
_entity_poly.entity_id
_entity_poly.type
_entity_poly.pdbx_seq_one_letter_code
_entity_poly.pdbx_strand_id
1 'polypeptide(L)'
;MAQYDIKRFQRQTDGSYPVWFTYWNRHNDNKDKEVMGIMEFAVVRNNLYKLQINGITSLGLPLSPVDPENPWKPEGNTPDELIPEIDVTVKVCDWVNRVLDHEI
;
A
#
# COMPACT_ATOMS: atom_id res chain seq x y z
N MET A 1 -17.61 -8.76 -19.21
CA MET A 1 -16.70 -9.91 -19.43
C MET A 1 -15.33 -9.34 -19.80
N ALA A 2 -14.28 -9.87 -19.16
CA ALA A 2 -12.98 -9.26 -18.87
C ALA A 2 -12.28 -8.47 -20.00
N GLN A 3 -11.93 -7.20 -19.73
CA GLN A 3 -11.12 -6.35 -20.61
C GLN A 3 -9.63 -6.26 -20.17
N TYR A 4 -9.24 -6.85 -19.02
CA TYR A 4 -7.96 -6.53 -18.36
C TYR A 4 -7.13 -7.73 -17.86
N ASP A 5 -7.23 -8.93 -18.46
CA ASP A 5 -6.49 -10.12 -18.00
C ASP A 5 -5.00 -10.17 -18.41
N ILE A 6 -4.53 -9.27 -19.27
CA ILE A 6 -3.12 -9.25 -19.72
C ILE A 6 -2.42 -7.98 -19.22
N LYS A 7 -1.50 -8.14 -18.25
CA LYS A 7 -0.59 -7.08 -17.81
C LYS A 7 0.58 -6.96 -18.80
N ARG A 8 0.75 -5.79 -19.44
CA ARG A 8 1.87 -5.51 -20.36
C ARG A 8 2.86 -4.53 -19.73
N PHE A 9 4.08 -5.00 -19.47
CA PHE A 9 5.17 -4.18 -18.94
C PHE A 9 5.88 -3.41 -20.05
N GLN A 10 6.09 -2.12 -19.85
CA GLN A 10 6.77 -1.25 -20.82
C GLN A 10 8.27 -1.21 -20.54
N ARG A 11 9.07 -1.38 -21.61
CA ARG A 11 10.53 -1.32 -21.53
C ARG A 11 10.98 0.14 -21.52
N GLN A 12 11.82 0.49 -20.57
CA GLN A 12 12.47 1.80 -20.51
C GLN A 12 13.69 1.87 -21.45
N THR A 13 14.21 3.07 -21.68
CA THR A 13 15.37 3.31 -22.56
C THR A 13 16.63 2.60 -22.09
N ASP A 14 16.79 2.42 -20.78
CA ASP A 14 17.88 1.68 -20.13
C ASP A 14 17.72 0.15 -20.24
N GLY A 15 16.61 -0.33 -20.80
CA GLY A 15 16.29 -1.73 -20.94
C GLY A 15 15.62 -2.36 -19.71
N SER A 16 15.33 -1.59 -18.67
CA SER A 16 14.60 -2.03 -17.49
C SER A 16 13.08 -2.09 -17.72
N TYR A 17 12.39 -2.80 -16.83
CA TYR A 17 10.94 -2.89 -16.77
C TYR A 17 10.50 -2.50 -15.35
N PRO A 18 10.19 -1.22 -15.09
CA PRO A 18 9.74 -0.79 -13.76
C PRO A 18 8.37 -1.38 -13.45
N VAL A 19 8.19 -1.76 -12.20
CA VAL A 19 6.95 -2.33 -11.68
C VAL A 19 6.54 -1.62 -10.41
N TRP A 20 5.24 -1.62 -10.14
CA TRP A 20 4.68 -0.90 -8.99
C TRP A 20 3.90 -1.83 -8.07
N PHE A 21 4.00 -1.58 -6.77
CA PHE A 21 3.23 -2.27 -5.75
C PHE A 21 2.46 -1.24 -4.93
N THR A 22 1.21 -1.57 -4.61
CA THR A 22 0.34 -0.76 -3.77
C THR A 22 0.03 -1.51 -2.49
N TYR A 23 0.01 -0.81 -1.37
CA TYR A 23 -0.28 -1.37 -0.06
C TYR A 23 -1.20 -0.43 0.72
N TRP A 24 -2.33 -0.95 1.19
CA TRP A 24 -3.21 -0.25 2.10
C TRP A 24 -2.62 -0.30 3.51
N ASN A 25 -2.30 0.87 4.05
CA ASN A 25 -1.68 0.97 5.37
C ASN A 25 -2.66 0.48 6.45
N ARG A 26 -2.30 -0.62 7.11
CA ARG A 26 -3.06 -1.17 8.24
C ARG A 26 -2.63 -0.50 9.55
N HIS A 27 -3.55 0.22 10.18
CA HIS A 27 -3.36 0.87 11.47
C HIS A 27 -3.71 -0.04 12.64
N ASN A 28 -4.83 -0.74 12.58
CA ASN A 28 -5.32 -1.55 13.70
C ASN A 28 -5.74 -2.93 13.22
N ASP A 29 -4.81 -3.89 13.25
CA ASP A 29 -5.07 -5.28 12.87
C ASP A 29 -5.98 -5.94 13.91
N ASN A 30 -7.21 -6.26 13.49
CA ASN A 30 -8.19 -6.92 14.34
C ASN A 30 -7.96 -8.44 14.46
N LYS A 31 -6.99 -8.99 13.72
CA LYS A 31 -6.65 -10.42 13.60
C LYS A 31 -7.76 -11.31 13.02
N ASP A 32 -8.81 -10.70 12.47
CA ASP A 32 -9.92 -11.38 11.82
C ASP A 32 -10.02 -10.92 10.37
N LYS A 33 -9.70 -11.83 9.44
CA LYS A 33 -9.66 -11.53 8.00
C LYS A 33 -11.03 -11.56 7.34
N GLU A 34 -12.10 -11.86 8.09
CA GLU A 34 -13.46 -11.91 7.56
C GLU A 34 -14.28 -10.66 7.89
N VAL A 35 -13.77 -9.79 8.76
CA VAL A 35 -14.49 -8.64 9.28
C VAL A 35 -13.60 -7.41 9.22
N MET A 36 -14.13 -6.31 8.69
CA MET A 36 -13.42 -5.04 8.70
C MET A 36 -13.49 -4.41 10.11
N GLY A 37 -12.32 -4.22 10.73
CA GLY A 37 -12.19 -3.54 12.02
C GLY A 37 -12.39 -2.02 11.96
N ILE A 38 -12.75 -1.41 13.09
CA ILE A 38 -12.83 0.05 13.20
C ILE A 38 -11.42 0.64 12.99
N MET A 39 -11.31 1.54 12.00
CA MET A 39 -10.05 2.23 11.64
C MET A 39 -8.90 1.25 11.32
N GLU A 40 -9.21 0.07 10.81
CA GLU A 40 -8.21 -0.95 10.49
C GLU A 40 -7.28 -0.52 9.35
N PHE A 41 -7.84 -0.02 8.25
CA PHE A 41 -7.09 0.57 7.13
C PHE A 41 -7.24 2.09 7.16
N ALA A 42 -6.37 2.76 7.91
CA ALA A 42 -6.44 4.19 8.10
C ALA A 42 -5.06 4.80 8.34
N VAL A 43 -4.95 6.10 8.08
CA VAL A 43 -3.82 6.91 8.53
C VAL A 43 -4.33 7.87 9.60
N VAL A 44 -3.91 7.64 10.85
CA VAL A 44 -4.33 8.42 12.00
C VAL A 44 -3.22 9.42 12.36
N ARG A 45 -3.62 10.65 12.70
CA ARG A 45 -2.68 11.71 13.11
C ARG A 45 -1.79 11.25 14.26
N ASN A 46 -0.58 11.78 14.35
CA ASN A 46 0.38 11.52 15.44
C ASN A 46 0.80 10.04 15.59
N ASN A 47 0.74 9.25 14.52
CA ASN A 47 1.24 7.89 14.47
C ASN A 47 2.41 7.78 13.47
N LEU A 48 3.44 7.02 13.82
CA LEU A 48 4.50 6.64 12.91
C LEU A 48 4.26 5.21 12.42
N TYR A 49 4.15 5.05 11.10
CA TYR A 49 4.00 3.74 10.47
C TYR A 49 5.35 3.30 9.91
N LYS A 50 5.90 2.22 10.48
CA LYS A 50 7.11 1.58 9.95
C LYS A 50 6.67 0.38 9.11
N LEU A 51 6.88 0.46 7.81
CA LEU A 51 6.57 -0.61 6.87
C LEU A 51 7.88 -1.32 6.49
N GLN A 52 7.94 -2.62 6.75
CA GLN A 52 9.05 -3.48 6.32
C GLN A 52 8.53 -4.45 5.26
N ILE A 53 9.15 -4.42 4.08
CA ILE A 53 8.88 -5.38 3.02
C ILE A 53 9.69 -6.64 3.32
N ASN A 54 9.00 -7.74 3.60
CA ASN A 54 9.62 -9.04 3.88
C ASN A 54 9.86 -9.83 2.59
N GLY A 55 9.01 -9.65 1.59
CA GLY A 55 9.08 -10.38 0.34
C GLY A 55 8.16 -9.82 -0.73
N ILE A 56 8.45 -10.19 -1.97
CA ILE A 56 7.65 -9.86 -3.14
C ILE A 56 7.16 -11.17 -3.74
N THR A 57 5.84 -11.34 -3.85
CA THR A 57 5.25 -12.63 -4.27
C THR A 57 4.72 -12.60 -5.71
N SER A 58 4.75 -11.45 -6.37
CA SER A 58 4.24 -11.23 -7.73
C SER A 58 5.08 -10.19 -8.49
N LEU A 59 4.88 -10.10 -9.80
CA LEU A 59 5.55 -9.12 -10.66
C LEU A 59 5.06 -7.67 -10.45
N GLY A 60 3.92 -7.46 -9.80
CA GLY A 60 3.36 -6.13 -9.56
C GLY A 60 2.49 -5.59 -10.69
N LEU A 61 2.37 -4.26 -10.72
CA LEU A 61 1.60 -3.50 -11.71
C LEU A 61 2.52 -2.92 -12.79
N PRO A 62 2.11 -2.98 -14.08
CA PRO A 62 2.90 -2.44 -15.18
C PRO A 62 2.81 -0.92 -15.32
N LEU A 63 1.77 -0.29 -14.78
CA LEU A 63 1.53 1.15 -14.81
C LEU A 63 1.61 1.72 -13.40
N SER A 64 1.98 3.00 -13.31
CA SER A 64 2.09 3.68 -12.03
C SER A 64 0.72 3.82 -11.37
N PRO A 65 0.59 3.63 -10.04
CA PRO A 65 -0.68 3.81 -9.34
C PRO A 65 -1.20 5.26 -9.38
N VAL A 66 -0.31 6.24 -9.57
CA VAL A 66 -0.67 7.66 -9.69
C VAL A 66 -1.17 8.04 -11.08
N ASP A 67 -1.01 7.13 -12.06
CA ASP A 67 -1.47 7.38 -13.42
C ASP A 67 -3.02 7.32 -13.46
N PRO A 68 -3.68 8.40 -13.94
CA PRO A 68 -5.13 8.42 -14.06
C PRO A 68 -5.68 7.30 -14.97
N GLU A 69 -4.91 6.86 -15.98
CA GLU A 69 -5.33 5.86 -16.97
C GLU A 69 -5.03 4.42 -16.53
N ASN A 70 -4.35 4.21 -15.40
CA ASN A 70 -4.05 2.86 -14.90
C ASN A 70 -5.33 2.11 -14.50
N PRO A 71 -5.73 1.04 -15.22
CA PRO A 71 -6.96 0.32 -14.93
C PRO A 71 -6.82 -0.66 -13.76
N TRP A 72 -5.58 -0.91 -13.30
CA TRP A 72 -5.28 -1.85 -12.21
C TRP A 72 -4.96 -1.15 -10.89
N LYS A 73 -5.01 0.19 -10.83
CA LYS A 73 -4.82 0.89 -9.56
C LYS A 73 -5.99 0.56 -8.62
N PRO A 74 -5.75 0.41 -7.30
CA PRO A 74 -6.85 0.33 -6.34
C PRO A 74 -7.72 1.59 -6.43
N GLU A 75 -8.99 1.42 -6.75
CA GLU A 75 -10.00 2.49 -6.74
C GLU A 75 -10.85 2.42 -5.47
N GLY A 76 -11.67 3.45 -5.20
CA GLY A 76 -12.46 3.56 -3.96
C GLY A 76 -13.50 2.46 -3.73
N ASN A 77 -13.79 1.62 -4.73
CA ASN A 77 -14.66 0.45 -4.60
C ASN A 77 -13.89 -0.87 -4.39
N THR A 78 -12.55 -0.82 -4.34
CA THR A 78 -11.71 -2.00 -4.10
C THR A 78 -11.82 -2.36 -2.62
N PRO A 79 -12.13 -3.62 -2.25
CA PRO A 79 -12.13 -4.02 -0.84
C PRO A 79 -10.75 -3.82 -0.21
N ASP A 80 -10.71 -3.18 0.97
CA ASP A 80 -9.44 -2.87 1.66
C ASP A 80 -8.70 -4.14 2.13
N GLU A 81 -9.43 -5.23 2.37
CA GLU A 81 -8.89 -6.53 2.78
C GLU A 81 -8.25 -7.36 1.67
N LEU A 82 -8.08 -6.80 0.47
CA LEU A 82 -7.40 -7.50 -0.61
C LEU A 82 -6.00 -7.95 -0.18
N ILE A 83 -5.66 -9.21 -0.46
CA ILE A 83 -4.33 -9.76 -0.17
C ILE A 83 -3.31 -8.97 -1.00
N PRO A 84 -2.35 -8.28 -0.36
CA PRO A 84 -1.34 -7.51 -1.08
C PRO A 84 -0.40 -8.44 -1.87
N GLU A 85 0.07 -7.96 -3.02
CA GLU A 85 1.08 -8.66 -3.85
C GLU A 85 2.49 -8.67 -3.21
N ILE A 86 2.65 -8.01 -2.05
CA ILE A 86 3.87 -7.92 -1.27
C ILE A 86 3.60 -8.30 0.19
N ASP A 87 4.56 -9.01 0.79
CA ASP A 87 4.53 -9.30 2.22
C ASP A 87 5.12 -8.11 2.98
N VAL A 88 4.29 -7.46 3.79
CA VAL A 88 4.64 -6.25 4.54
C VAL A 88 4.30 -6.43 6.01
N THR A 89 5.30 -6.27 6.87
CA THR A 89 5.08 -6.09 8.31
C THR A 89 4.95 -4.60 8.63
N VAL A 90 3.84 -4.23 9.26
CA VAL A 90 3.60 -2.86 9.73
C VAL A 90 3.76 -2.80 11.23
N LYS A 91 4.55 -1.85 11.71
CA LYS A 91 4.61 -1.47 13.12
C LYS A 91 4.12 -0.04 13.28
N VAL A 92 2.98 0.11 13.95
CA VAL A 92 2.45 1.40 14.38
C VAL A 92 3.11 1.78 15.69
N CYS A 93 3.74 2.95 15.71
CA CYS A 93 4.35 3.52 16.91
C CYS A 93 3.65 4.84 17.23
N ASP A 94 3.32 5.04 18.50
CA ASP A 94 2.90 6.36 18.97
C ASP A 94 4.01 7.37 18.72
N TRP A 95 3.65 8.54 18.20
CA TRP A 95 4.59 9.64 18.09
C TRP A 95 4.75 10.30 19.47
N VAL A 96 5.57 9.67 20.32
CA VAL A 96 5.83 10.16 21.68
C VAL A 96 6.91 11.24 21.62
N ASN A 97 6.54 12.45 22.06
CA ASN A 97 7.36 13.64 22.31
C ASN A 97 8.78 13.62 21.70
N ARG A 98 8.93 14.19 20.50
CA ARG A 98 10.19 14.89 20.21
C ARG A 98 10.13 16.19 20.99
N VAL A 99 11.13 16.46 21.84
CA VAL A 99 11.21 17.71 22.62
C VAL A 99 10.91 18.89 21.68
N LEU A 100 9.87 19.64 22.00
CA LEU A 100 9.45 20.80 21.22
C LEU A 100 10.13 22.04 21.81
N ASP A 101 11.40 22.24 21.47
CA ASP A 101 12.12 23.48 21.79
C ASP A 101 11.56 24.60 20.91
N HIS A 102 10.53 25.29 21.41
CA HIS A 102 10.16 26.60 20.89
C HIS A 102 10.00 27.54 22.08
N GLU A 103 10.90 28.51 22.18
CA GLU A 103 10.78 29.62 23.11
C GLU A 103 9.70 30.56 22.56
N ILE A 104 8.77 31.00 23.42
CA ILE A 104 7.73 32.01 23.11
C ILE A 104 8.25 33.38 23.54
#